data_AF-A0A5T0U7Y6-F1
#
_entry.id   AF-A0A5T0U7Y6-F1
#
_cell.length_a   1.000
_cell.length_b   1.000
_cell.length_c   1.000
_cell.angle_alpha   90.00
_cell.angle_beta   90.00
_cell.angle_gamma   90.00
#
_symmetry.space_group_name_H-M   'P 1'
#
loop_
_entity.id
_entity.type
_entity.pdbx_description
1 polymer ?
#
loop_
_entity_poly.entity_id
_entity_poly.type
_entity_poly.pdbx_seq_one_letter_code
_entity_poly.pdbx_strand_id
1 'polypeptide(L)'
;MTFTPTQKELFNKNIEALSNILLKESLKEIKSSKFELILGKDNLDINLKDTSIKNNGGGYNENLLYQDPIKELQTMLNTYNDKYLLYPVLYFYGFGNGVLFKALLQNKNHQHIVVFEKDIEIIWIMFHILDFSHELQSARLMILENDKLQTQDYTELCSSKPFFQFSRIYFLELMSHYYERFHEDILGLNKKLAENFKNSIVSYGNDPLDALQGIEQFVYNLPQMITHPSYKELLSKRKGISDTAIIVSTGPSLTKQLPLLKKYASKATIFCADSSYPILAKHNIKPDYVLSLERIPLTSEFFNNDFGEFDKDIVFVCAGVVHPKTIEYLKNKTFIITQKILAFPYYINLKNFCYAAIGFSVAHMAYEFATHLNYKNIIFIGQDLAYAEDGFSHTKDYSNLDKHEGHFQRDKGKFQCLAYGGNGKAESSEVWTMFRFFLQDTISRNIISTTYN
;
A
#
# COMPACT_ATOMS: atom_id res chain seq x y z
N MET A 1 35.20 -22.59 -22.70
CA MET A 1 34.81 -23.88 -22.08
C MET A 1 34.05 -24.70 -23.10
N THR A 2 34.27 -26.02 -23.18
CA THR A 2 33.56 -26.91 -24.11
C THR A 2 32.81 -27.96 -23.31
N PHE A 3 31.47 -27.98 -23.41
CA PHE A 3 30.63 -28.96 -22.72
C PHE A 3 30.38 -30.21 -23.57
N THR A 4 30.37 -31.36 -22.90
CA THR A 4 30.01 -32.66 -23.51
C THR A 4 28.54 -32.68 -23.94
N PRO A 5 28.13 -33.60 -24.84
CA PRO A 5 26.72 -33.74 -25.23
C PRO A 5 25.77 -33.91 -24.04
N THR A 6 26.13 -34.73 -23.05
CA THR A 6 25.33 -34.96 -21.83
C THR A 6 25.17 -33.69 -21.00
N GLN A 7 26.21 -32.87 -20.87
CA GLN A 7 26.14 -31.60 -20.15
C GLN A 7 25.24 -30.57 -20.86
N LYS A 8 25.23 -30.58 -22.21
CA LYS A 8 24.31 -29.74 -22.99
C LYS A 8 22.86 -30.18 -22.84
N GLU A 9 22.62 -31.49 -22.81
CA GLU A 9 21.28 -32.05 -22.52
C GLU A 9 20.80 -31.62 -21.12
N LEU A 10 21.70 -31.68 -20.12
CA LEU A 10 21.39 -31.23 -18.77
C LEU A 10 21.06 -29.74 -18.69
N PHE A 11 21.83 -28.90 -19.38
CA PHE A 11 21.54 -27.48 -19.50
C PHE A 11 20.15 -27.24 -20.10
N ASN A 12 19.81 -27.93 -21.19
CA ASN A 12 18.48 -27.82 -21.81
C ASN A 12 17.37 -28.24 -20.83
N LYS A 13 17.57 -29.32 -20.07
CA LYS A 13 16.62 -29.76 -19.04
C LYS A 13 16.36 -28.69 -17.98
N ASN A 14 17.42 -28.03 -17.49
CA ASN A 14 17.29 -26.93 -16.53
C ASN A 14 16.60 -25.70 -17.14
N ILE A 15 16.96 -25.35 -18.38
CA ILE A 15 16.38 -24.25 -19.14
C ILE A 15 14.90 -24.46 -19.45
N GLU A 16 14.47 -25.70 -19.68
CA GLU A 16 13.07 -26.06 -19.87
C GLU A 16 12.27 -25.91 -18.57
N ALA A 17 12.85 -26.27 -17.43
CA ALA A 17 12.24 -26.14 -16.11
C ALA A 17 12.19 -24.69 -15.57
N LEU A 18 13.05 -23.79 -16.09
CA LEU A 18 13.09 -22.40 -15.67
C LEU A 18 11.87 -21.61 -16.18
N SER A 19 11.03 -21.14 -15.25
CA SER A 19 9.82 -20.36 -15.55
C SER A 19 10.11 -18.90 -15.92
N ASN A 20 11.23 -18.34 -15.46
CA ASN A 20 11.65 -16.97 -15.76
C ASN A 20 12.11 -16.86 -17.23
N ILE A 21 11.25 -16.33 -18.09
CA ILE A 21 11.47 -16.21 -19.54
C ILE A 21 12.66 -15.31 -19.86
N LEU A 22 12.81 -14.17 -19.16
CA LEU A 22 13.89 -13.22 -19.42
C LEU A 22 15.26 -13.83 -19.08
N LEU A 23 15.38 -14.48 -17.92
CA LEU A 23 16.62 -15.17 -17.55
C LEU A 23 16.92 -16.33 -18.51
N LYS A 24 15.88 -17.07 -18.94
CA LYS A 24 16.01 -18.16 -19.90
C LYS A 24 16.58 -17.68 -21.23
N GLU A 25 16.15 -16.52 -21.72
CA GLU A 25 16.70 -15.89 -22.92
C GLU A 25 18.14 -15.44 -22.70
N SER A 26 18.42 -14.72 -21.61
CA SER A 26 19.78 -14.29 -21.26
C SER A 26 20.77 -15.46 -21.24
N LEU A 27 20.40 -16.58 -20.62
CA LEU A 27 21.26 -17.77 -20.51
C LEU A 27 21.52 -18.45 -21.86
N LYS A 28 20.57 -18.42 -22.80
CA LYS A 28 20.73 -19.01 -24.14
C LYS A 28 21.64 -18.17 -25.05
N GLU A 29 21.76 -16.88 -24.78
CA GLU A 29 22.59 -15.96 -25.57
C GLU A 29 24.09 -16.06 -25.23
N ILE A 30 24.44 -16.64 -24.08
CA ILE A 30 25.83 -16.79 -23.63
C ILE A 30 26.58 -17.78 -24.53
N LYS A 31 27.65 -17.30 -25.16
CA LYS A 31 28.53 -18.10 -26.05
C LYS A 31 29.86 -18.47 -25.41
N SER A 32 30.33 -17.65 -24.48
CA SER A 32 31.58 -17.82 -23.76
C SER A 32 31.43 -17.24 -22.36
N SER A 33 32.30 -17.67 -21.45
CA SER A 33 32.31 -17.18 -20.08
C SER A 33 33.73 -16.76 -19.67
N LYS A 34 33.82 -15.71 -18.84
CA LYS A 34 35.05 -15.32 -18.14
C LYS A 34 35.44 -16.29 -17.01
N PHE A 35 34.55 -17.21 -16.63
CA PHE A 35 34.80 -18.17 -15.56
C PHE A 35 35.41 -19.47 -16.09
N GLU A 36 36.37 -19.98 -15.33
CA GLU A 36 36.96 -21.31 -15.49
C GLU A 36 36.40 -22.26 -14.43
N LEU A 37 36.00 -23.47 -14.83
CA LEU A 37 35.46 -24.50 -13.95
C LEU A 37 36.61 -25.29 -13.33
N ILE A 38 36.61 -25.40 -12.01
CA ILE A 38 37.57 -26.18 -11.23
C ILE A 38 36.78 -27.28 -10.54
N LEU A 39 37.15 -28.53 -10.81
CA LEU A 39 36.58 -29.72 -10.19
C LEU A 39 37.64 -30.40 -9.33
N GLY A 40 37.32 -30.61 -8.06
CA GLY A 40 38.13 -31.36 -7.13
C GLY A 40 37.95 -32.87 -7.25
N LYS A 41 38.42 -33.59 -6.23
CA LYS A 41 38.27 -35.05 -6.15
C LYS A 41 36.89 -35.48 -5.66
N ASP A 42 36.27 -34.66 -4.82
CA ASP A 42 34.91 -34.87 -4.33
C ASP A 42 33.92 -34.27 -5.35
N ASN A 43 32.79 -34.93 -5.57
CA ASN A 43 31.76 -34.44 -6.49
C ASN A 43 31.11 -33.13 -6.02
N LEU A 44 31.23 -32.78 -4.75
CA LEU A 44 30.77 -31.52 -4.17
C LEU A 44 31.83 -30.42 -4.23
N ASP A 45 33.09 -30.77 -4.56
CA ASP A 45 34.21 -29.83 -4.66
C ASP A 45 34.20 -29.18 -6.05
N ILE A 46 33.18 -28.34 -6.27
CA ILE A 46 32.97 -27.58 -7.50
C ILE A 46 33.24 -26.11 -7.22
N ASN A 47 34.15 -25.51 -7.98
CA ASN A 47 34.48 -24.10 -7.84
C ASN A 47 34.57 -23.41 -9.21
N LEU A 48 34.41 -22.09 -9.24
CA LEU A 48 34.65 -21.28 -10.43
C LEU A 48 35.71 -20.22 -10.14
N LYS A 49 36.53 -19.94 -11.15
CA LYS A 49 37.55 -18.90 -11.12
C LYS A 49 37.25 -17.85 -12.18
N ASP A 50 37.04 -16.62 -11.77
CA ASP A 50 36.90 -15.49 -12.69
C ASP A 50 38.28 -15.11 -13.27
N THR A 51 38.50 -15.41 -14.54
CA THR A 51 39.78 -15.16 -15.22
C THR A 51 40.01 -13.68 -15.57
N SER A 52 38.99 -12.83 -15.45
CA SER A 52 39.11 -11.38 -15.64
C SER A 52 39.77 -10.67 -14.45
N ILE A 53 39.78 -11.31 -13.27
CA ILE A 53 40.33 -10.76 -12.03
C ILE A 53 41.76 -11.29 -11.82
N LYS A 54 42.71 -10.36 -11.69
CA LYS A 54 44.10 -10.67 -11.35
C LYS A 54 44.26 -10.71 -9.82
N ASN A 55 44.77 -11.83 -9.29
CA ASN A 55 45.11 -11.93 -7.87
C ASN A 55 46.39 -11.15 -7.58
N ASN A 56 46.37 -10.35 -6.51
CA ASN A 56 47.52 -9.52 -6.09
C ASN A 56 48.55 -10.26 -5.21
N GLY A 57 48.51 -11.59 -5.15
CA GLY A 57 49.52 -12.41 -4.48
C GLY A 57 49.44 -12.48 -2.95
N GLY A 58 48.41 -11.91 -2.33
CA GLY A 58 48.04 -12.29 -0.96
C GLY A 58 47.46 -13.70 -0.94
N GLY A 59 47.63 -14.48 0.13
CA GLY A 59 47.17 -15.88 0.22
C GLY A 59 45.65 -16.10 0.12
N TYR A 60 44.89 -15.08 -0.28
CA TYR A 60 43.45 -15.10 -0.53
C TYR A 60 43.20 -14.89 -2.03
N ASN A 61 42.53 -15.83 -2.68
CA ASN A 61 42.24 -15.77 -4.11
C ASN A 61 40.91 -15.06 -4.35
N GLU A 62 40.95 -13.74 -4.56
CA GLU A 62 39.75 -12.93 -4.81
C GLU A 62 38.97 -13.37 -6.05
N ASN A 63 39.64 -14.01 -7.01
CA ASN A 63 39.02 -14.49 -8.23
C ASN A 63 38.33 -15.86 -8.12
N LEU A 64 38.40 -16.55 -6.98
CA LEU A 64 37.63 -17.79 -6.76
C LEU A 64 36.29 -17.48 -6.12
N LEU A 65 35.24 -18.25 -6.47
CA LEU A 65 33.97 -18.17 -5.76
C LEU A 65 34.10 -18.55 -4.28
N TYR A 66 34.92 -19.57 -4.00
CA TYR A 66 35.19 -20.08 -2.66
C TYR A 66 36.69 -20.31 -2.48
N GLN A 67 37.21 -20.11 -1.28
CA GLN A 67 38.58 -20.53 -0.95
C GLN A 67 38.65 -22.04 -0.71
N ASP A 68 37.63 -22.59 -0.05
CA ASP A 68 37.47 -24.03 0.21
C ASP A 68 35.97 -24.39 0.09
N PRO A 69 35.52 -24.85 -1.10
CA PRO A 69 34.10 -25.11 -1.37
C PRO A 69 33.44 -26.04 -0.34
N ILE A 70 34.13 -27.10 0.07
CA ILE A 70 33.57 -28.11 0.98
C ILE A 70 33.44 -27.55 2.40
N LYS A 71 34.48 -26.90 2.90
CA LYS A 71 34.47 -26.32 4.25
C LYS A 71 33.45 -25.18 4.37
N GLU A 72 33.37 -24.31 3.37
CA GLU A 72 32.41 -23.21 3.33
C GLU A 72 30.96 -23.74 3.23
N LEU A 73 30.72 -24.75 2.38
CA LEU A 73 29.43 -25.45 2.31
C LEU A 73 29.01 -26.04 3.67
N GLN A 74 29.90 -26.77 4.35
CA GLN A 74 29.62 -27.34 5.67
C GLN A 74 29.30 -26.26 6.71
N THR A 75 30.04 -25.15 6.68
CA THR A 75 29.83 -24.03 7.60
C THR A 75 28.45 -23.38 7.39
N MET A 76 28.07 -23.16 6.14
CA MET A 76 26.76 -22.62 5.78
C MET A 76 25.63 -23.58 6.16
N LEU A 77 25.76 -24.87 5.84
CA LEU A 77 24.76 -25.88 6.19
C LEU A 77 24.53 -25.98 7.69
N ASN A 78 25.60 -25.98 8.50
CA ASN A 78 25.48 -25.98 9.96
C ASN A 78 24.72 -24.75 10.46
N THR A 79 25.05 -23.57 9.92
CA THR A 79 24.39 -22.31 10.29
C THR A 79 22.90 -22.32 9.94
N TYR A 80 22.55 -22.76 8.75
CA TYR A 80 21.16 -22.78 8.28
C TYR A 80 20.31 -23.85 8.96
N ASN A 81 20.88 -25.01 9.25
CA ASN A 81 20.20 -26.06 10.02
C ASN A 81 19.96 -25.67 11.48
N ASP A 82 20.86 -24.86 12.07
CA ASP A 82 20.71 -24.39 13.46
C ASP A 82 19.72 -23.22 13.56
N LYS A 83 19.93 -22.16 12.76
CA LYS A 83 19.23 -20.87 12.94
C LYS A 83 17.99 -20.72 12.10
N TYR A 84 17.97 -21.33 10.91
CA TYR A 84 16.99 -21.00 9.87
C TYR A 84 16.12 -22.19 9.46
N LEU A 85 16.19 -23.32 10.17
CA LEU A 85 15.50 -24.58 9.84
C LEU A 85 14.01 -24.44 9.50
N LEU A 86 13.31 -23.50 10.16
CA LEU A 86 11.87 -23.28 10.00
C LEU A 86 11.53 -22.09 9.08
N TYR A 87 12.52 -21.44 8.49
CA TYR A 87 12.28 -20.29 7.62
C TYR A 87 11.71 -20.77 6.28
N PRO A 88 10.50 -20.34 5.90
CA PRO A 88 9.88 -20.78 4.65
C PRO A 88 10.46 -20.12 3.42
N VAL A 89 11.07 -18.93 3.56
CA VAL A 89 11.72 -18.23 2.47
C VAL A 89 13.12 -17.81 2.88
N LEU A 90 14.09 -18.04 2.00
CA LEU A 90 15.48 -17.61 2.14
C LEU A 90 15.87 -16.74 0.95
N TYR A 91 16.69 -15.71 1.17
CA TYR A 91 17.12 -14.78 0.12
C TYR A 91 18.65 -14.72 0.06
N PHE A 92 19.20 -14.88 -1.13
CA PHE A 92 20.64 -14.87 -1.36
C PHE A 92 21.02 -13.88 -2.44
N TYR A 93 22.14 -13.20 -2.24
CA TYR A 93 22.88 -12.54 -3.30
C TYR A 93 24.01 -13.47 -3.75
N GLY A 94 23.94 -13.88 -5.02
CA GLY A 94 24.86 -14.81 -5.65
C GLY A 94 24.33 -16.23 -5.71
N PHE A 95 24.49 -16.87 -6.87
CA PHE A 95 24.18 -18.27 -7.10
C PHE A 95 25.27 -19.21 -6.58
N GLY A 96 26.53 -18.79 -6.65
CA GLY A 96 27.67 -19.62 -6.29
C GLY A 96 27.79 -20.86 -7.18
N ASN A 97 28.22 -21.98 -6.61
CA ASN A 97 28.19 -23.26 -7.32
C ASN A 97 26.82 -23.98 -7.23
N GLY A 98 25.84 -23.39 -6.55
CA GLY A 98 24.48 -23.92 -6.38
C GLY A 98 24.33 -25.16 -5.49
N VAL A 99 25.43 -25.76 -4.99
CA VAL A 99 25.38 -26.98 -4.16
C VAL A 99 24.66 -26.73 -2.84
N LEU A 100 24.85 -25.55 -2.24
CA LEU A 100 24.15 -25.15 -1.01
C LEU A 100 22.62 -25.21 -1.19
N PHE A 101 22.10 -24.70 -2.31
CA PHE A 101 20.66 -24.69 -2.55
C PHE A 101 20.08 -26.10 -2.71
N LYS A 102 20.82 -27.00 -3.36
CA LYS A 102 20.43 -28.42 -3.43
C LYS A 102 20.24 -29.05 -2.06
N ALA A 103 21.18 -28.78 -1.17
CA ALA A 103 21.16 -29.31 0.19
C ALA A 103 20.05 -28.65 1.03
N LEU A 104 19.94 -27.32 1.01
CA LEU A 104 18.89 -26.60 1.74
C LEU A 104 17.49 -27.03 1.29
N LEU A 105 17.25 -27.18 -0.02
CA LEU A 105 15.93 -27.56 -0.54
C LEU A 105 15.53 -29.01 -0.23
N GLN A 106 16.38 -29.84 0.38
CA GLN A 106 15.94 -31.10 0.97
C GLN A 106 15.02 -30.88 2.18
N ASN A 107 15.15 -29.73 2.86
CA ASN A 107 14.26 -29.33 3.94
C ASN A 107 12.91 -28.87 3.37
N LYS A 108 11.83 -29.57 3.73
CA LYS A 108 10.45 -29.27 3.27
C LYS A 108 9.90 -27.97 3.84
N ASN A 109 10.46 -27.45 4.92
CA ASN A 109 10.04 -26.16 5.48
C ASN A 109 10.45 -25.01 4.57
N HIS A 110 11.59 -25.10 3.87
CA HIS A 110 12.01 -24.11 2.89
C HIS A 110 11.12 -24.21 1.64
N GLN A 111 10.13 -23.34 1.55
CA GLN A 111 9.19 -23.27 0.42
C GLN A 111 9.88 -22.63 -0.79
N HIS A 112 10.61 -21.53 -0.58
CA HIS A 112 11.32 -20.82 -1.65
C HIS A 112 12.73 -20.39 -1.21
N ILE A 113 13.69 -20.53 -2.12
CA ILE A 113 14.98 -19.84 -2.06
C ILE A 113 15.00 -18.86 -3.23
N VAL A 114 15.12 -17.58 -2.94
CA VAL A 114 15.21 -16.50 -3.93
C VAL A 114 16.67 -16.07 -4.07
N VAL A 115 17.19 -16.16 -5.28
CA VAL A 115 18.60 -15.90 -5.59
C VAL A 115 18.70 -14.76 -6.57
N PHE A 116 19.42 -13.71 -6.19
CA PHE A 116 19.73 -12.58 -7.06
C PHE A 116 21.15 -12.76 -7.58
N GLU A 117 21.30 -12.92 -8.89
CA GLU A 117 22.62 -13.12 -9.52
C GLU A 117 22.91 -12.00 -10.52
N LYS A 118 24.13 -11.48 -10.46
CA LYS A 118 24.65 -10.45 -11.35
C LYS A 118 25.46 -11.07 -12.50
N ASP A 119 26.35 -12.01 -12.20
CA ASP A 119 27.16 -12.74 -13.17
C ASP A 119 26.42 -14.02 -13.62
N ILE A 120 25.40 -13.88 -14.48
CA ILE A 120 24.58 -15.02 -14.94
C ILE A 120 25.36 -16.13 -15.67
N GLU A 121 26.60 -15.85 -16.08
CA GLU A 121 27.53 -16.86 -16.58
C GLU A 121 27.81 -17.98 -15.56
N ILE A 122 27.76 -17.66 -14.26
CA ILE A 122 27.89 -18.65 -13.18
C ILE A 122 26.75 -19.68 -13.27
N ILE A 123 25.50 -19.20 -13.40
CA ILE A 123 24.32 -20.05 -13.58
C ILE A 123 24.44 -20.86 -14.86
N TRP A 124 24.88 -20.22 -15.95
CA TRP A 124 25.06 -20.87 -17.24
C TRP A 124 26.02 -22.06 -17.15
N ILE A 125 27.18 -21.91 -16.49
CA ILE A 125 28.10 -23.04 -16.27
C ILE A 125 27.44 -24.09 -15.37
N MET A 126 26.88 -23.69 -14.22
CA MET A 126 26.34 -24.65 -13.26
C MET A 126 25.16 -25.46 -13.79
N PHE A 127 24.34 -24.90 -14.68
CA PHE A 127 23.26 -25.64 -15.33
C PHE A 127 23.75 -26.73 -16.28
N HIS A 128 25.01 -26.68 -16.74
CA HIS A 128 25.65 -27.78 -17.46
C HIS A 128 26.23 -28.86 -16.54
N ILE A 129 26.39 -28.58 -15.24
CA ILE A 129 27.05 -29.46 -14.26
C ILE A 129 26.04 -30.14 -13.33
N LEU A 130 25.01 -29.41 -12.87
CA LEU A 130 24.05 -29.87 -11.88
C LEU A 130 22.62 -29.78 -12.43
N ASP A 131 21.81 -30.80 -12.15
CA ASP A 131 20.39 -30.83 -12.51
C ASP A 131 19.56 -30.09 -11.46
N PHE A 132 19.06 -28.90 -11.74
CA PHE A 132 18.13 -28.12 -10.92
C PHE A 132 16.66 -28.20 -11.39
N SER A 133 16.35 -29.05 -12.37
CA SER A 133 15.07 -29.03 -13.06
C SER A 133 13.87 -29.17 -12.10
N HIS A 134 13.97 -30.02 -11.08
CA HIS A 134 12.91 -30.19 -10.10
C HIS A 134 12.68 -28.94 -9.23
N GLU A 135 13.76 -28.33 -8.73
CA GLU A 135 13.67 -27.13 -7.88
C GLU A 135 13.18 -25.91 -8.64
N LEU A 136 13.57 -25.78 -9.92
CA LEU A 136 13.11 -24.72 -10.82
C LEU A 136 11.64 -24.90 -11.21
N GLN A 137 11.24 -26.11 -11.62
CA GLN A 137 9.88 -26.40 -12.05
C GLN A 137 8.86 -26.23 -10.92
N SER A 138 9.25 -26.57 -9.69
CA SER A 138 8.41 -26.38 -8.49
C SER A 138 8.48 -24.96 -7.92
N ALA A 139 9.23 -24.05 -8.56
CA ALA A 139 9.52 -22.69 -8.08
C ALA A 139 10.11 -22.63 -6.67
N ARG A 140 10.68 -23.75 -6.17
CA ARG A 140 11.37 -23.79 -4.87
C ARG A 140 12.72 -23.10 -4.95
N LEU A 141 13.33 -23.05 -6.12
CA LEU A 141 14.49 -22.21 -6.44
C LEU A 141 14.06 -21.15 -7.46
N MET A 142 14.09 -19.89 -7.04
CA MET A 142 13.78 -18.74 -7.89
C MET A 142 15.06 -17.96 -8.15
N ILE A 143 15.40 -17.77 -9.42
CA ILE A 143 16.63 -17.07 -9.82
C ILE A 143 16.24 -15.82 -10.59
N LEU A 144 16.79 -14.68 -10.15
CA LEU A 144 16.51 -13.35 -10.65
C LEU A 144 17.83 -12.70 -11.12
N GLU A 145 17.86 -12.25 -12.37
CA GLU A 145 18.97 -11.46 -12.91
C GLU A 145 18.91 -10.05 -12.33
N ASN A 146 19.84 -9.73 -11.43
CA ASN A 146 19.79 -8.53 -10.61
C ASN A 146 19.66 -7.24 -11.44
N ASP A 147 20.38 -7.16 -12.55
CA ASP A 147 20.48 -5.96 -13.37
C ASP A 147 19.24 -5.73 -14.27
N LYS A 148 18.33 -6.72 -14.38
CA LYS A 148 17.10 -6.61 -15.18
C LYS A 148 15.84 -6.32 -14.36
N LEU A 149 15.93 -6.38 -13.02
CA LEU A 149 14.77 -6.18 -12.14
C LEU A 149 14.22 -4.75 -12.20
N GLN A 150 12.90 -4.66 -12.41
CA GLN A 150 12.12 -3.43 -12.43
C GLN A 150 11.34 -3.25 -11.12
N THR A 151 10.83 -2.04 -10.87
CA THR A 151 10.01 -1.72 -9.68
C THR A 151 8.84 -2.68 -9.47
N GLN A 152 8.21 -3.12 -10.56
CA GLN A 152 7.09 -4.05 -10.51
C GLN A 152 7.51 -5.41 -9.95
N ASP A 153 8.68 -5.93 -10.32
CA ASP A 153 9.16 -7.23 -9.84
C ASP A 153 9.31 -7.26 -8.32
N TYR A 154 9.86 -6.17 -7.74
CA TYR A 154 9.95 -6.03 -6.28
C TYR A 154 8.57 -5.95 -5.62
N THR A 155 7.65 -5.22 -6.24
CA THR A 155 6.28 -5.08 -5.71
C THR A 155 5.56 -6.44 -5.71
N GLU A 156 5.64 -7.18 -6.81
CA GLU A 156 5.03 -8.50 -6.94
C GLU A 156 5.64 -9.52 -5.98
N LEU A 157 6.97 -9.56 -5.88
CA LEU A 157 7.65 -10.43 -4.93
C LEU A 157 7.26 -10.09 -3.48
N CYS A 158 7.35 -8.82 -3.07
CA CYS A 158 7.14 -8.42 -1.68
C CYS A 158 5.67 -8.43 -1.22
N SER A 159 4.70 -8.37 -2.14
CA SER A 159 3.27 -8.35 -1.82
C SER A 159 2.57 -9.71 -1.96
N SER A 160 3.21 -10.68 -2.62
CA SER A 160 2.65 -12.02 -2.83
C SER A 160 2.90 -12.97 -1.65
N LYS A 161 2.06 -13.99 -1.51
CA LYS A 161 2.28 -15.09 -0.55
C LYS A 161 3.29 -16.09 -1.14
N PRO A 162 4.17 -16.70 -0.32
CA PRO A 162 4.29 -16.52 1.13
C PRO A 162 5.20 -15.34 1.53
N PHE A 163 5.92 -14.71 0.59
CA PHE A 163 6.92 -13.66 0.85
C PHE A 163 6.42 -12.55 1.77
N PHE A 164 5.24 -12.01 1.52
CA PHE A 164 4.62 -10.98 2.35
C PHE A 164 4.41 -11.43 3.80
N GLN A 165 3.91 -12.66 4.00
CA GLN A 165 3.58 -13.20 5.34
C GLN A 165 4.83 -13.38 6.21
N PHE A 166 5.98 -13.59 5.58
CA PHE A 166 7.27 -13.78 6.24
C PHE A 166 8.22 -12.59 6.05
N SER A 167 7.69 -11.43 5.65
CA SER A 167 8.47 -10.20 5.46
C SER A 167 9.27 -9.77 6.69
N ARG A 168 8.77 -10.04 7.90
CA ARG A 168 9.45 -9.70 9.16
C ARG A 168 10.79 -10.45 9.35
N ILE A 169 10.93 -11.63 8.76
CA ILE A 169 12.15 -12.46 8.88
C ILE A 169 13.05 -12.35 7.65
N TYR A 170 12.80 -11.37 6.78
CA TYR A 170 13.64 -11.08 5.62
C TYR A 170 15.08 -10.71 6.05
N PHE A 171 16.04 -11.35 5.39
CA PHE A 171 17.45 -10.94 5.35
C PHE A 171 18.02 -11.38 4.00
N LEU A 172 19.02 -10.66 3.49
CA LEU A 172 19.73 -11.00 2.25
C LEU A 172 21.11 -11.56 2.62
N GLU A 173 21.29 -12.87 2.44
CA GLU A 173 22.56 -13.55 2.69
C GLU A 173 23.50 -13.40 1.50
N LEU A 174 24.78 -13.18 1.75
CA LEU A 174 25.80 -13.25 0.69
C LEU A 174 26.24 -14.71 0.50
N MET A 175 26.21 -15.21 -0.73
CA MET A 175 26.58 -16.62 -1.01
C MET A 175 28.03 -16.94 -0.68
N SER A 176 28.95 -16.03 -0.98
CA SER A 176 30.37 -16.16 -0.66
C SER A 176 31.07 -14.81 -0.74
N HIS A 177 32.29 -14.76 -0.21
CA HIS A 177 33.12 -13.55 -0.24
C HIS A 177 33.42 -13.03 -1.66
N TYR A 178 33.34 -13.86 -2.70
CA TYR A 178 33.51 -13.41 -4.09
C TYR A 178 32.56 -12.24 -4.43
N TYR A 179 31.34 -12.29 -3.91
CA TYR A 179 30.30 -11.32 -4.23
C TYR A 179 30.45 -9.99 -3.50
N GLU A 180 31.36 -9.86 -2.52
CA GLU A 180 31.60 -8.59 -1.79
C GLU A 180 32.01 -7.44 -2.72
N ARG A 181 32.60 -7.76 -3.88
CA ARG A 181 32.93 -6.78 -4.94
C ARG A 181 31.71 -6.03 -5.49
N PHE A 182 30.51 -6.59 -5.34
CA PHE A 182 29.24 -5.98 -5.77
C PHE A 182 28.55 -5.23 -4.63
N HIS A 183 29.32 -4.69 -3.68
CA HIS A 183 28.81 -4.05 -2.46
C HIS A 183 27.68 -3.04 -2.72
N GLU A 184 27.85 -2.12 -3.67
CA GLU A 184 26.84 -1.11 -3.99
C GLU A 184 25.55 -1.73 -4.55
N ASP A 185 25.67 -2.77 -5.38
CA ASP A 185 24.50 -3.48 -5.92
C ASP A 185 23.76 -4.24 -4.81
N ILE A 186 24.49 -4.88 -3.89
CA ILE A 186 23.93 -5.60 -2.75
C ILE A 186 23.17 -4.64 -1.84
N LEU A 187 23.78 -3.50 -1.48
CA LEU A 187 23.14 -2.47 -0.67
C LEU A 187 21.90 -1.89 -1.36
N GLY A 188 22.01 -1.59 -2.65
CA GLY A 188 20.91 -1.09 -3.46
C GLY A 188 19.74 -2.07 -3.54
N LEU A 189 20.02 -3.35 -3.78
CA LEU A 189 19.04 -4.42 -3.81
C LEU A 189 18.35 -4.59 -2.46
N ASN A 190 19.14 -4.70 -1.39
CA ASN A 190 18.60 -4.88 -0.04
C ASN A 190 17.70 -3.69 0.37
N LYS A 191 18.10 -2.46 0.02
CA LYS A 191 17.28 -1.26 0.24
C LYS A 191 15.95 -1.35 -0.50
N LYS A 192 15.96 -1.70 -1.80
CA LYS A 192 14.73 -1.85 -2.61
C LYS A 192 13.80 -2.91 -2.03
N LEU A 193 14.31 -4.06 -1.62
CA LEU A 193 13.51 -5.13 -1.01
C LEU A 193 12.92 -4.69 0.34
N ALA A 194 13.74 -4.10 1.22
CA ALA A 194 13.27 -3.61 2.51
C ALA A 194 12.19 -2.53 2.37
N GLU A 195 12.36 -1.59 1.45
CA GLU A 195 11.36 -0.55 1.14
C GLU A 195 10.07 -1.16 0.57
N ASN A 196 10.15 -2.13 -0.33
CA ASN A 196 8.96 -2.77 -0.91
C ASN A 196 8.22 -3.66 0.09
N PHE A 197 8.92 -4.38 0.97
CA PHE A 197 8.28 -5.07 2.09
C PHE A 197 7.58 -4.09 3.02
N LYS A 198 8.25 -2.99 3.41
CA LYS A 198 7.65 -1.94 4.23
C LYS A 198 6.38 -1.36 3.58
N ASN A 199 6.45 -1.02 2.30
CA ASN A 199 5.32 -0.47 1.55
C ASN A 199 4.16 -1.48 1.48
N SER A 200 4.48 -2.75 1.25
CA SER A 200 3.50 -3.84 1.24
C SER A 200 2.85 -4.01 2.61
N ILE A 201 3.59 -3.86 3.72
CA ILE A 201 3.04 -3.96 5.08
C ILE A 201 2.10 -2.78 5.35
N VAL A 202 2.54 -1.55 5.07
CA VAL A 202 1.78 -0.33 5.34
C VAL A 202 0.48 -0.26 4.52
N SER A 203 0.43 -0.88 3.34
CA SER A 203 -0.79 -0.92 2.52
C SER A 203 -1.95 -1.71 3.16
N TYR A 204 -1.67 -2.62 4.10
CA TYR A 204 -2.69 -3.33 4.87
C TYR A 204 -3.13 -2.59 6.14
N GLY A 205 -2.43 -1.52 6.52
CA GLY A 205 -2.68 -0.74 7.71
C GLY A 205 -1.38 -0.28 8.38
N ASN A 206 -1.44 0.88 9.02
CA ASN A 206 -0.30 1.50 9.70
C ASN A 206 -0.44 1.55 11.23
N ASP A 207 -1.64 1.27 11.76
CA ASP A 207 -1.91 1.31 13.20
C ASP A 207 -2.89 0.20 13.61
N PRO A 208 -2.43 -0.87 14.28
CA PRO A 208 -3.30 -1.94 14.74
C PRO A 208 -4.21 -1.52 15.90
N LEU A 209 -3.82 -0.53 16.72
CA LEU A 209 -4.66 -0.05 17.82
C LEU A 209 -5.86 0.74 17.27
N ASP A 210 -5.61 1.57 16.25
CA ASP A 210 -6.66 2.27 15.50
C ASP A 210 -7.65 1.27 14.84
N ALA A 211 -7.14 0.17 14.27
CA ALA A 211 -7.98 -0.88 13.70
C ALA A 211 -8.85 -1.58 14.77
N LEU A 212 -8.26 -1.93 15.93
CA LEU A 212 -8.99 -2.52 17.06
C LEU A 212 -10.06 -1.57 17.62
N GLN A 213 -9.74 -0.29 17.76
CA GLN A 213 -10.68 0.75 18.15
C GLN A 213 -11.86 0.83 17.17
N GLY A 214 -11.59 0.79 15.86
CA GLY A 214 -12.64 0.79 14.84
C GLY A 214 -13.57 -0.42 14.95
N ILE A 215 -13.03 -1.61 15.24
CA ILE A 215 -13.83 -2.84 15.47
C ILE A 215 -14.69 -2.68 16.72
N GLU A 216 -14.09 -2.26 17.84
CA GLU A 216 -14.78 -2.07 19.10
C GLU A 216 -15.97 -1.09 18.96
N GLN A 217 -15.71 0.09 18.41
CA GLN A 217 -16.74 1.11 18.24
C GLN A 217 -17.84 0.68 17.25
N PHE A 218 -17.48 -0.07 16.19
CA PHE A 218 -18.48 -0.69 15.31
C PHE A 218 -19.40 -1.62 16.08
N VAL A 219 -18.86 -2.46 16.96
CA VAL A 219 -19.66 -3.37 17.80
C VAL A 219 -20.58 -2.60 18.74
N TYR A 220 -20.11 -1.50 19.36
CA TYR A 220 -20.98 -0.65 20.20
C TYR A 220 -22.11 0.03 19.42
N ASN A 221 -21.84 0.45 18.18
CA ASN A 221 -22.81 1.12 17.33
C ASN A 221 -23.78 0.15 16.65
N LEU A 222 -23.45 -1.14 16.57
CA LEU A 222 -24.22 -2.16 15.86
C LEU A 222 -25.70 -2.25 16.27
N PRO A 223 -26.09 -2.23 17.57
CA PRO A 223 -27.49 -2.26 17.96
C PRO A 223 -28.29 -1.06 17.43
N GLN A 224 -27.69 0.14 17.46
CA GLN A 224 -28.32 1.34 16.91
C GLN A 224 -28.41 1.23 15.39
N MET A 225 -27.36 0.75 14.72
CA MET A 225 -27.38 0.56 13.27
C MET A 225 -28.54 -0.33 12.83
N ILE A 226 -28.71 -1.52 13.42
CA ILE A 226 -29.73 -2.48 12.97
C ILE A 226 -31.17 -2.13 13.36
N THR A 227 -31.35 -1.23 14.33
CA THR A 227 -32.68 -0.77 14.78
C THR A 227 -33.14 0.51 14.08
N HIS A 228 -32.27 1.14 13.29
CA HIS A 228 -32.55 2.36 12.53
C HIS A 228 -32.73 2.05 11.03
N PRO A 229 -33.34 2.96 10.24
CA PRO A 229 -33.47 2.80 8.80
C PRO A 229 -32.13 2.49 8.14
N SER A 230 -32.14 1.50 7.25
CA SER A 230 -30.91 1.08 6.56
C SER A 230 -30.49 2.08 5.48
N TYR A 231 -29.21 2.06 5.11
CA TYR A 231 -28.71 2.86 3.98
C TYR A 231 -29.46 2.55 2.68
N LYS A 232 -29.78 1.27 2.44
CA LYS A 232 -30.60 0.85 1.28
C LYS A 232 -31.99 1.50 1.31
N GLU A 233 -32.62 1.59 2.47
CA GLU A 233 -33.92 2.26 2.62
C GLU A 233 -33.79 3.76 2.36
N LEU A 234 -32.75 4.42 2.90
CA LEU A 234 -32.49 5.83 2.65
C LEU A 234 -32.35 6.11 1.15
N LEU A 235 -31.53 5.33 0.44
CA LEU A 235 -31.39 5.43 -1.02
C LEU A 235 -32.73 5.26 -1.73
N SER A 236 -33.53 4.25 -1.34
CA SER A 236 -34.82 3.99 -2.00
C SER A 236 -35.81 5.16 -1.90
N LYS A 237 -35.75 5.94 -0.81
CA LYS A 237 -36.63 7.10 -0.57
C LYS A 237 -36.10 8.40 -1.15
N ARG A 238 -34.78 8.54 -1.29
CA ARG A 238 -34.13 9.82 -1.60
C ARG A 238 -33.48 9.87 -2.97
N LYS A 239 -33.34 8.74 -3.67
CA LYS A 239 -32.74 8.69 -5.00
C LYS A 239 -33.55 9.49 -6.00
N GLY A 240 -32.90 10.39 -6.75
CA GLY A 240 -33.51 11.17 -7.83
C GLY A 240 -34.53 12.23 -7.39
N ILE A 241 -34.56 12.61 -6.10
CA ILE A 241 -35.48 13.66 -5.61
C ILE A 241 -35.03 15.08 -5.96
N SER A 242 -33.77 15.26 -6.33
CA SER A 242 -33.16 16.53 -6.71
C SER A 242 -32.02 16.28 -7.70
N ASP A 243 -31.76 17.27 -8.56
CA ASP A 243 -30.71 17.21 -9.58
C ASP A 243 -29.37 17.76 -9.08
N THR A 244 -29.36 18.60 -8.05
CA THR A 244 -28.17 19.34 -7.61
C THR A 244 -27.86 19.12 -6.14
N ALA A 245 -26.64 18.69 -5.87
CA ALA A 245 -26.05 18.56 -4.54
C ALA A 245 -24.95 19.61 -4.33
N ILE A 246 -24.90 20.20 -3.14
CA ILE A 246 -23.79 21.03 -2.67
C ILE A 246 -23.14 20.32 -1.50
N ILE A 247 -21.86 19.97 -1.63
CA ILE A 247 -21.04 19.39 -0.57
C ILE A 247 -20.26 20.51 0.10
N VAL A 248 -20.50 20.71 1.39
CA VAL A 248 -19.93 21.77 2.20
C VAL A 248 -18.87 21.19 3.13
N SER A 249 -17.61 21.46 2.80
CA SER A 249 -16.42 21.11 3.57
C SER A 249 -15.91 22.31 4.38
N THR A 250 -14.92 22.08 5.26
CA THR A 250 -14.49 23.08 6.27
C THR A 250 -13.17 23.77 5.91
N GLY A 251 -12.82 23.80 4.63
CA GLY A 251 -11.61 24.48 4.17
C GLY A 251 -11.69 26.01 4.31
N PRO A 252 -10.55 26.71 4.19
CA PRO A 252 -10.48 28.16 4.38
C PRO A 252 -11.41 28.99 3.48
N SER A 253 -11.76 28.48 2.29
CA SER A 253 -12.66 29.18 1.38
C SER A 253 -14.12 29.20 1.80
N LEU A 254 -14.53 28.40 2.81
CA LEU A 254 -15.92 28.29 3.23
C LEU A 254 -16.52 29.66 3.60
N THR A 255 -15.84 30.44 4.43
CA THR A 255 -16.39 31.71 4.98
C THR A 255 -16.82 32.68 3.89
N LYS A 256 -16.02 32.86 2.84
CA LYS A 256 -16.38 33.77 1.73
C LYS A 256 -17.56 33.25 0.90
N GLN A 257 -17.83 31.95 0.93
CA GLN A 257 -18.92 31.30 0.18
C GLN A 257 -20.24 31.23 0.97
N LEU A 258 -20.24 31.39 2.30
CA LEU A 258 -21.45 31.31 3.14
C LEU A 258 -22.61 32.22 2.67
N PRO A 259 -22.39 33.50 2.29
CA PRO A 259 -23.49 34.33 1.79
C PRO A 259 -24.11 33.79 0.50
N LEU A 260 -23.28 33.25 -0.39
CA LEU A 260 -23.72 32.65 -1.65
C LEU A 260 -24.49 31.34 -1.41
N LEU A 261 -23.96 30.49 -0.54
CA LEU A 261 -24.61 29.25 -0.12
C LEU A 261 -25.99 29.54 0.46
N LYS A 262 -26.10 30.52 1.37
CA LYS A 262 -27.38 30.92 1.97
C LYS A 262 -28.40 31.39 0.93
N LYS A 263 -27.96 32.14 -0.09
CA LYS A 263 -28.81 32.60 -1.20
C LYS A 263 -29.39 31.45 -2.02
N TYR A 264 -28.68 30.33 -2.14
CA TYR A 264 -29.06 29.20 -2.99
C TYR A 264 -29.45 27.92 -2.23
N ALA A 265 -29.46 27.95 -0.90
CA ALA A 265 -29.72 26.79 -0.06
C ALA A 265 -31.06 26.08 -0.38
N SER A 266 -32.09 26.83 -0.80
CA SER A 266 -33.39 26.25 -1.17
C SER A 266 -33.45 25.64 -2.57
N LYS A 267 -32.37 25.73 -3.37
CA LYS A 267 -32.32 25.26 -4.77
C LYS A 267 -31.51 23.99 -4.98
N ALA A 268 -30.86 23.49 -3.95
CA ALA A 268 -30.00 22.33 -4.01
C ALA A 268 -30.05 21.58 -2.69
N THR A 269 -29.75 20.28 -2.72
CA THR A 269 -29.58 19.50 -1.50
C THR A 269 -28.20 19.76 -0.92
N ILE A 270 -28.13 20.12 0.36
CA ILE A 270 -26.88 20.41 1.05
C ILE A 270 -26.40 19.19 1.84
N PHE A 271 -25.20 18.72 1.50
CA PHE A 271 -24.44 17.72 2.22
C PHE A 271 -23.36 18.45 3.01
N CYS A 272 -23.33 18.26 4.32
CA CYS A 272 -22.44 18.97 5.22
C CYS A 272 -21.47 17.98 5.87
N ALA A 273 -20.18 18.30 5.84
CA ALA A 273 -19.22 17.62 6.69
C ALA A 273 -19.51 17.94 8.17
N ASP A 274 -19.32 16.97 9.08
CA ASP A 274 -19.51 17.13 10.52
C ASP A 274 -18.87 18.41 11.09
N SER A 275 -17.63 18.72 10.71
CA SER A 275 -16.92 19.94 11.12
C SER A 275 -17.54 21.24 10.59
N SER A 276 -18.29 21.20 9.49
CA SER A 276 -19.00 22.35 8.93
C SER A 276 -20.39 22.56 9.54
N TYR A 277 -20.95 21.56 10.22
CA TYR A 277 -22.33 21.62 10.74
C TYR A 277 -22.53 22.75 11.78
N PRO A 278 -21.67 22.92 12.80
CA PRO A 278 -21.79 24.04 13.73
C PRO A 278 -21.66 25.42 13.05
N ILE A 279 -20.83 25.51 12.01
CA ILE A 279 -20.63 26.74 11.22
C ILE A 279 -21.90 27.07 10.43
N LEU A 280 -22.49 26.09 9.75
CA LEU A 280 -23.73 26.29 9.02
C LEU A 280 -24.90 26.68 9.94
N ALA A 281 -24.99 26.06 11.13
CA ALA A 281 -25.96 26.42 12.15
C ALA A 281 -25.82 27.89 12.59
N LYS A 282 -24.59 28.34 12.90
CA LYS A 282 -24.27 29.73 13.25
C LYS A 282 -24.72 30.73 12.17
N HIS A 283 -24.65 30.35 10.90
CA HIS A 283 -25.05 31.20 9.77
C HIS A 283 -26.51 31.00 9.33
N ASN A 284 -27.27 30.16 10.04
CA ASN A 284 -28.65 29.78 9.74
C ASN A 284 -28.80 29.26 8.30
N ILE A 285 -27.96 28.29 7.94
CA ILE A 285 -27.99 27.54 6.67
C ILE A 285 -28.27 26.09 7.05
N LYS A 286 -29.52 25.62 6.86
CA LYS A 286 -29.89 24.25 7.24
C LYS A 286 -29.39 23.25 6.18
N PRO A 287 -28.54 22.28 6.52
CA PRO A 287 -28.19 21.20 5.60
C PRO A 287 -29.32 20.15 5.52
N ASP A 288 -29.36 19.37 4.46
CA ASP A 288 -30.26 18.20 4.36
C ASP A 288 -29.61 16.95 4.96
N TYR A 289 -28.29 16.81 4.74
CA TYR A 289 -27.48 15.72 5.27
C TYR A 289 -26.27 16.26 6.03
N VAL A 290 -25.98 15.67 7.19
CA VAL A 290 -24.72 15.87 7.90
C VAL A 290 -24.00 14.53 8.02
N LEU A 291 -22.74 14.46 7.58
CA LEU A 291 -22.01 13.21 7.49
C LEU A 291 -20.86 13.18 8.49
N SER A 292 -20.57 12.00 9.06
CA SER A 292 -19.43 11.81 9.95
C SER A 292 -18.73 10.48 9.70
N LEU A 293 -17.39 10.52 9.65
CA LEU A 293 -16.54 9.40 9.23
C LEU A 293 -15.55 8.96 10.33
N GLU A 294 -15.11 9.89 11.16
CA GLU A 294 -13.98 9.70 12.08
C GLU A 294 -14.40 9.08 13.41
N ARG A 295 -13.47 8.33 13.99
CA ARG A 295 -13.68 7.47 15.18
C ARG A 295 -13.11 8.04 16.48
N ILE A 296 -12.76 9.32 16.48
CA ILE A 296 -12.13 9.99 17.62
C ILE A 296 -13.17 10.81 18.42
N PRO A 297 -12.97 11.01 19.74
CA PRO A 297 -13.90 11.81 20.55
C PRO A 297 -14.06 13.25 20.04
N LEU A 298 -12.99 13.84 19.49
CA LEU A 298 -12.97 15.22 19.04
C LEU A 298 -14.02 15.51 17.95
N THR A 299 -14.28 14.55 17.05
CA THR A 299 -15.29 14.72 15.99
C THR A 299 -16.71 14.51 16.51
N SER A 300 -16.90 13.77 17.61
CA SER A 300 -18.21 13.70 18.27
C SER A 300 -18.67 15.05 18.81
N GLU A 301 -17.74 15.90 19.25
CA GLU A 301 -18.08 17.20 19.85
C GLU A 301 -18.74 18.18 18.85
N PHE A 302 -18.64 17.94 17.54
CA PHE A 302 -19.42 18.70 16.55
C PHE A 302 -20.94 18.48 16.67
N PHE A 303 -21.36 17.42 17.37
CA PHE A 303 -22.77 17.10 17.64
C PHE A 303 -23.19 17.44 19.07
N ASN A 304 -22.26 17.87 19.93
CA ASN A 304 -22.53 18.28 21.31
C ASN A 304 -23.12 19.70 21.35
N ASN A 305 -24.32 19.82 20.80
CA ASN A 305 -25.08 21.05 20.71
C ASN A 305 -26.58 20.78 20.77
N ASP A 306 -27.32 21.81 21.16
CA ASP A 306 -28.78 21.83 21.10
C ASP A 306 -29.20 22.97 20.16
N PHE A 307 -29.35 22.64 18.87
CA PHE A 307 -29.84 23.59 17.88
C PHE A 307 -31.38 23.58 17.74
N GLY A 308 -32.09 22.77 18.55
CA GLY A 308 -33.55 22.71 18.57
C GLY A 308 -34.18 22.50 17.20
N GLU A 309 -35.11 23.39 16.82
CA GLU A 309 -35.85 23.33 15.54
C GLU A 309 -34.96 23.39 14.29
N PHE A 310 -33.72 23.87 14.40
CA PHE A 310 -32.77 23.86 13.28
C PHE A 310 -32.48 22.42 12.81
N ASP A 311 -32.43 21.45 13.73
CA ASP A 311 -32.11 20.05 13.43
C ASP A 311 -33.28 19.28 12.80
N LYS A 312 -34.45 19.90 12.73
CA LYS A 312 -35.63 19.30 12.14
C LYS A 312 -35.42 18.99 10.66
N ASP A 313 -35.72 17.75 10.29
CA ASP A 313 -35.58 17.16 8.95
C ASP A 313 -34.14 16.97 8.46
N ILE A 314 -33.11 17.27 9.27
CA ILE A 314 -31.73 16.92 8.96
C ILE A 314 -31.55 15.41 9.15
N VAL A 315 -30.94 14.75 8.17
CA VAL A 315 -30.55 13.33 8.29
C VAL A 315 -29.04 13.24 8.53
N PHE A 316 -28.66 12.74 9.70
CA PHE A 316 -27.27 12.48 10.05
C PHE A 316 -26.84 11.11 9.52
N VAL A 317 -25.76 11.04 8.75
CA VAL A 317 -25.24 9.80 8.15
C VAL A 317 -23.86 9.49 8.71
N CYS A 318 -23.80 8.52 9.62
CA CYS A 318 -22.57 8.19 10.33
C CYS A 318 -21.95 6.89 9.82
N ALA A 319 -20.62 6.87 9.67
CA ALA A 319 -19.90 5.61 9.50
C ALA A 319 -20.06 4.72 10.75
N GLY A 320 -20.11 3.40 10.57
CA GLY A 320 -20.29 2.46 11.67
C GLY A 320 -19.19 2.51 12.73
N VAL A 321 -18.03 3.06 12.37
CA VAL A 321 -16.88 3.20 13.24
C VAL A 321 -16.83 4.53 13.99
N VAL A 322 -17.83 5.41 13.90
CA VAL A 322 -17.79 6.68 14.64
C VAL A 322 -17.70 6.44 16.14
N HIS A 323 -17.10 7.38 16.86
CA HIS A 323 -16.99 7.28 18.31
C HIS A 323 -18.40 7.21 18.97
N PRO A 324 -18.63 6.36 19.99
CA PRO A 324 -19.97 6.14 20.56
C PRO A 324 -20.69 7.40 21.04
N LYS A 325 -19.96 8.41 21.51
CA LYS A 325 -20.50 9.74 21.85
C LYS A 325 -21.25 10.41 20.69
N THR A 326 -20.83 10.18 19.44
CA THR A 326 -21.55 10.69 18.27
C THR A 326 -22.98 10.16 18.28
N ILE A 327 -23.17 8.87 18.54
CA ILE A 327 -24.49 8.25 18.58
C ILE A 327 -25.28 8.71 19.81
N GLU A 328 -24.61 8.90 20.94
CA GLU A 328 -25.21 9.48 22.16
C GLU A 328 -25.80 10.88 21.89
N TYR A 329 -25.04 11.79 21.29
CA TYR A 329 -25.49 13.15 20.98
C TYR A 329 -26.59 13.20 19.89
N LEU A 330 -26.65 12.18 19.02
CA LEU A 330 -27.65 12.10 17.95
C LEU A 330 -28.95 11.36 18.35
N LYS A 331 -29.06 10.85 19.58
CA LYS A 331 -30.17 9.96 20.01
C LYS A 331 -31.58 10.51 19.77
N ASN A 332 -31.75 11.83 19.81
CA ASN A 332 -33.04 12.51 19.58
C ASN A 332 -33.15 13.15 18.18
N LYS A 333 -32.19 12.88 17.29
CA LYS A 333 -32.12 13.41 15.93
C LYS A 333 -32.36 12.27 14.93
N THR A 334 -32.64 12.60 13.67
CA THR A 334 -32.81 11.57 12.63
C THR A 334 -31.44 11.15 12.13
N PHE A 335 -30.98 9.94 12.46
CA PHE A 335 -29.70 9.44 11.98
C PHE A 335 -29.80 8.03 11.39
N ILE A 336 -28.83 7.70 10.54
CA ILE A 336 -28.56 6.35 10.07
C ILE A 336 -27.09 6.02 10.26
N ILE A 337 -26.79 4.74 10.38
CA ILE A 337 -25.42 4.22 10.45
C ILE A 337 -25.17 3.35 9.22
N THR A 338 -24.07 3.63 8.51
CA THR A 338 -23.64 2.92 7.29
C THR A 338 -22.27 2.29 7.50
N GLN A 339 -21.95 1.23 6.77
CA GLN A 339 -20.64 0.58 6.89
C GLN A 339 -19.52 1.39 6.23
N LYS A 340 -18.34 1.36 6.86
CA LYS A 340 -17.07 1.80 6.26
C LYS A 340 -16.45 0.62 5.52
N ILE A 341 -15.73 0.88 4.42
CA ILE A 341 -14.98 -0.14 3.68
C ILE A 341 -13.80 -0.60 4.54
N LEU A 342 -14.00 -1.65 5.33
CA LEU A 342 -13.01 -2.27 6.22
C LEU A 342 -13.24 -3.78 6.29
N ALA A 343 -12.20 -4.55 6.59
CA ALA A 343 -12.26 -6.02 6.59
C ALA A 343 -13.34 -6.58 7.55
N PHE A 344 -13.50 -5.99 8.73
CA PHE A 344 -14.45 -6.48 9.73
C PHE A 344 -15.92 -6.33 9.29
N PRO A 345 -16.41 -5.15 8.85
CA PRO A 345 -17.72 -5.02 8.22
C PRO A 345 -18.00 -6.01 7.08
N TYR A 346 -17.02 -6.25 6.19
CA TYR A 346 -17.12 -7.26 5.14
C TYR A 346 -17.38 -8.68 5.68
N TYR A 347 -16.73 -9.03 6.78
CA TYR A 347 -16.91 -10.33 7.42
C TYR A 347 -18.30 -10.48 8.06
N ILE A 348 -18.82 -9.43 8.71
CA ILE A 348 -20.17 -9.45 9.33
C ILE A 348 -21.27 -9.49 8.25
N ASN A 349 -21.02 -8.94 7.06
CA ASN A 349 -21.88 -9.12 5.87
C ASN A 349 -23.32 -8.58 6.02
N LEU A 350 -23.49 -7.43 6.68
CA LEU A 350 -24.79 -6.75 6.84
C LEU A 350 -25.20 -5.98 5.58
N LYS A 351 -25.49 -6.70 4.49
CA LYS A 351 -25.65 -6.12 3.14
C LYS A 351 -26.67 -4.98 3.00
N ASN A 352 -27.67 -4.87 3.87
CA ASN A 352 -28.66 -3.77 3.81
C ASN A 352 -28.09 -2.43 4.31
N PHE A 353 -27.05 -2.46 5.13
CA PHE A 353 -26.38 -1.29 5.69
C PHE A 353 -25.12 -0.97 4.87
N CYS A 354 -25.24 -1.01 3.53
CA CYS A 354 -24.15 -1.02 2.54
C CYS A 354 -23.02 -0.02 2.83
N TYR A 355 -21.88 -0.23 2.19
CA TYR A 355 -20.66 0.57 2.33
C TYR A 355 -20.77 1.97 1.70
N ALA A 356 -21.35 2.93 2.42
CA ALA A 356 -21.43 4.32 1.94
C ALA A 356 -20.33 5.21 2.53
N ALA A 357 -19.71 4.79 3.64
CA ALA A 357 -18.54 5.47 4.19
C ALA A 357 -17.28 5.07 3.40
N ILE A 358 -17.17 5.64 2.20
CA ILE A 358 -16.08 5.44 1.24
C ILE A 358 -15.09 6.60 1.32
N GLY A 359 -13.80 6.28 1.14
CA GLY A 359 -12.71 7.24 1.07
C GLY A 359 -12.16 7.65 2.45
N PHE A 360 -11.29 8.66 2.42
CA PHE A 360 -10.44 9.03 3.55
C PHE A 360 -10.87 10.30 4.27
N SER A 361 -11.98 10.92 3.86
CA SER A 361 -12.50 12.15 4.48
C SER A 361 -14.02 12.19 4.35
N VAL A 362 -14.67 12.99 5.18
CA VAL A 362 -16.12 13.18 5.13
C VAL A 362 -16.59 13.71 3.77
N ALA A 363 -15.77 14.52 3.09
CA ALA A 363 -16.06 14.99 1.74
C ALA A 363 -16.10 13.88 0.69
N HIS A 364 -15.21 12.87 0.79
CA HIS A 364 -15.28 11.69 -0.07
C HIS A 364 -16.56 10.90 0.16
N MET A 365 -16.91 10.68 1.43
CA MET A 365 -18.15 10.01 1.82
C MET A 365 -19.38 10.77 1.31
N ALA A 366 -19.38 12.10 1.40
CA ALA A 366 -20.46 12.95 0.88
C ALA A 366 -20.57 12.88 -0.65
N TYR A 367 -19.43 12.87 -1.36
CA TYR A 367 -19.41 12.73 -2.81
C TYR A 367 -20.01 11.40 -3.24
N GLU A 368 -19.55 10.29 -2.65
CA GLU A 368 -20.05 8.95 -2.94
C GLU A 368 -21.51 8.78 -2.53
N PHE A 369 -21.95 9.44 -1.47
CA PHE A 369 -23.37 9.43 -1.11
C PHE A 369 -24.22 10.19 -2.15
N ALA A 370 -23.76 11.35 -2.63
CA ALA A 370 -24.44 12.10 -3.68
C ALA A 370 -24.49 11.34 -5.01
N THR A 371 -23.44 10.60 -5.39
CA THR A 371 -23.46 9.76 -6.60
C THR A 371 -24.46 8.61 -6.46
N HIS A 372 -24.51 7.92 -5.31
CA HIS A 372 -25.48 6.85 -5.05
C HIS A 372 -26.95 7.32 -5.10
N LEU A 373 -27.19 8.58 -4.75
CA LEU A 373 -28.51 9.22 -4.85
C LEU A 373 -28.87 9.73 -6.25
N ASN A 374 -27.99 9.54 -7.24
CA ASN A 374 -28.14 9.97 -8.64
C ASN A 374 -28.24 11.50 -8.84
N TYR A 375 -27.51 12.30 -8.05
CA TYR A 375 -27.40 13.73 -8.34
C TYR A 375 -26.66 13.97 -9.65
N LYS A 376 -27.19 14.84 -10.52
CA LYS A 376 -26.61 15.18 -11.83
C LYS A 376 -25.51 16.22 -11.71
N ASN A 377 -25.65 17.16 -10.77
CA ASN A 377 -24.68 18.21 -10.51
C ASN A 377 -24.20 18.09 -9.06
N ILE A 378 -22.90 17.94 -8.85
CA ILE A 378 -22.29 17.89 -7.52
C ILE A 378 -21.32 19.07 -7.41
N ILE A 379 -21.59 20.00 -6.50
CA ILE A 379 -20.84 21.24 -6.33
C ILE A 379 -20.11 21.19 -4.98
N PHE A 380 -18.82 21.45 -4.96
CA PHE A 380 -18.06 21.62 -3.74
C PHE A 380 -18.05 23.08 -3.27
N ILE A 381 -18.11 23.28 -1.95
CA ILE A 381 -17.92 24.54 -1.26
C ILE A 381 -17.00 24.28 -0.07
N GLY A 382 -15.99 25.11 0.14
CA GLY A 382 -15.01 24.89 1.22
C GLY A 382 -14.12 23.65 1.02
N GLN A 383 -14.00 23.12 -0.19
CA GLN A 383 -13.17 21.94 -0.51
C GLN A 383 -11.79 22.37 -1.00
N ASP A 384 -11.00 22.99 -0.11
CA ASP A 384 -9.71 23.56 -0.49
C ASP A 384 -8.61 22.50 -0.66
N LEU A 385 -8.48 21.56 0.29
CA LEU A 385 -7.35 20.61 0.36
C LEU A 385 -5.98 21.29 0.29
N ALA A 386 -5.92 22.54 0.74
CA ALA A 386 -4.78 23.43 0.68
C ALA A 386 -4.92 24.48 1.77
N TYR A 387 -3.79 25.07 2.15
CA TYR A 387 -3.76 26.20 3.07
C TYR A 387 -4.19 27.49 2.37
N ALA A 388 -4.80 28.40 3.12
CA ALA A 388 -4.96 29.78 2.69
C ALA A 388 -3.61 30.52 2.67
N GLU A 389 -3.58 31.70 2.03
CA GLU A 389 -2.38 32.55 1.96
C GLU A 389 -1.83 32.95 3.33
N ASP A 390 -2.73 33.08 4.32
CA ASP A 390 -2.39 33.36 5.72
C ASP A 390 -1.97 32.10 6.51
N GLY A 391 -1.88 30.95 5.84
CA GLY A 391 -1.42 29.67 6.39
C GLY A 391 -2.49 28.88 7.13
N PHE A 392 -3.73 29.36 7.22
CA PHE A 392 -4.80 28.61 7.89
C PHE A 392 -5.23 27.39 7.07
N SER A 393 -5.47 26.29 7.79
CA SER A 393 -5.92 25.00 7.23
C SER A 393 -7.43 24.90 7.08
N HIS A 394 -8.18 25.69 7.86
CA HIS A 394 -9.63 25.69 7.95
C HIS A 394 -10.12 27.13 8.09
N THR A 395 -11.43 27.33 7.96
CA THR A 395 -12.03 28.63 8.33
C THR A 395 -11.80 28.97 9.81
N LYS A 396 -11.76 30.28 10.13
CA LYS A 396 -11.62 30.81 11.49
C LYS A 396 -12.74 30.40 12.45
N ASP A 397 -13.90 30.01 11.92
CA ASP A 397 -15.03 29.52 12.74
C ASP A 397 -14.92 28.03 13.08
N TYR A 398 -13.86 27.34 12.63
CA TYR A 398 -13.63 25.93 12.95
C TYR A 398 -13.21 25.74 14.42
N SER A 399 -13.96 24.92 15.16
CA SER A 399 -13.81 24.77 16.62
C SER A 399 -12.47 24.20 17.09
N ASN A 400 -11.75 23.46 16.23
CA ASN A 400 -10.49 22.80 16.59
C ASN A 400 -9.29 23.41 15.85
N LEU A 401 -9.36 24.69 15.49
CA LEU A 401 -8.31 25.36 14.72
C LEU A 401 -6.94 25.32 15.41
N ASP A 402 -6.94 25.36 16.75
CA ASP A 402 -5.75 25.24 17.62
C ASP A 402 -4.99 23.92 17.39
N LYS A 403 -5.71 22.83 17.07
CA LYS A 403 -5.10 21.52 16.78
C LYS A 403 -4.31 21.48 15.47
N HIS A 404 -4.38 22.55 14.67
CA HIS A 404 -3.67 22.66 13.40
C HIS A 404 -2.55 23.71 13.40
N GLU A 405 -2.23 24.29 14.56
CA GLU A 405 -1.09 25.20 14.69
C GLU A 405 0.23 24.50 14.30
N GLY A 406 1.09 25.22 13.58
CA GLY A 406 2.38 24.71 13.10
C GLY A 406 2.30 23.75 11.90
N HIS A 407 1.12 23.27 11.51
CA HIS A 407 0.98 22.36 10.36
C HIS A 407 1.44 23.00 9.05
N PHE A 408 1.10 24.27 8.82
CA PHE A 408 1.56 25.00 7.65
C PHE A 408 3.09 25.04 7.59
N GLN A 409 3.75 25.40 8.69
CA GLN A 409 5.22 25.46 8.75
C GLN A 409 5.86 24.09 8.55
N ARG A 410 5.23 23.03 9.08
CA ARG A 410 5.68 21.63 8.87
C ARG A 410 5.65 21.24 7.40
N ASP A 411 4.62 21.66 6.66
CA ASP A 411 4.33 21.17 5.30
C ASP A 411 4.80 22.13 4.20
N LYS A 412 5.11 23.38 4.54
CA LYS A 412 5.51 24.44 3.62
C LYS A 412 6.62 24.01 2.66
N GLY A 413 6.35 24.14 1.36
CA GLY A 413 7.30 23.82 0.29
C GLY A 413 7.50 22.32 0.04
N LYS A 414 6.88 21.43 0.83
CA LYS A 414 6.97 19.98 0.64
C LYS A 414 5.86 19.44 -0.26
N PHE A 415 4.66 20.00 -0.14
CA PHE A 415 3.49 19.59 -0.89
C PHE A 415 2.78 20.80 -1.48
N GLN A 416 2.72 20.87 -2.81
CA GLN A 416 2.08 21.96 -3.54
C GLN A 416 1.22 21.41 -4.66
N CYS A 417 0.19 22.16 -5.04
CA CYS A 417 -0.62 21.86 -6.21
C CYS A 417 -0.96 23.12 -6.99
N LEU A 418 -1.51 22.95 -8.20
CA LEU A 418 -2.06 24.06 -8.97
C LEU A 418 -3.16 24.74 -8.16
N ALA A 419 -3.09 26.06 -8.02
CA ALA A 419 -4.12 26.83 -7.34
C ALA A 419 -5.42 26.87 -8.17
N TYR A 420 -6.54 27.11 -7.48
CA TYR A 420 -7.84 27.28 -8.13
C TYR A 420 -7.77 28.36 -9.24
N GLY A 421 -8.36 28.08 -10.40
CA GLY A 421 -8.30 28.95 -11.58
C GLY A 421 -6.98 28.89 -12.38
N GLY A 422 -6.03 28.03 -12.00
CA GLY A 422 -4.79 27.78 -12.76
C GLY A 422 -3.66 28.78 -12.50
N ASN A 423 -3.85 29.72 -11.57
CA ASN A 423 -2.91 30.81 -11.34
C ASN A 423 -1.99 30.52 -10.14
N GLY A 424 -0.83 29.93 -10.43
CA GLY A 424 0.21 29.69 -9.41
C GLY A 424 0.01 28.39 -8.63
N LYS A 425 0.62 28.32 -7.45
CA LYS A 425 0.61 27.13 -6.60
C LYS A 425 -0.03 27.41 -5.24
N ALA A 426 -0.76 26.44 -4.72
CA ALA A 426 -1.27 26.43 -3.36
C ALA A 426 -0.45 25.44 -2.52
N GLU A 427 -0.09 25.85 -1.30
CA GLU A 427 0.53 24.97 -0.31
C GLU A 427 -0.49 23.96 0.20
N SER A 428 -0.07 22.71 0.40
CA SER A 428 -0.91 21.60 0.80
C SER A 428 -0.14 20.70 1.79
N SER A 429 -0.70 19.53 2.10
CA SER A 429 -0.06 18.50 2.92
C SER A 429 -0.03 17.17 2.19
N GLU A 430 0.75 16.21 2.71
CA GLU A 430 0.78 14.84 2.21
C GLU A 430 -0.63 14.23 2.17
N VAL A 431 -1.34 14.32 3.31
CA VAL A 431 -2.69 13.77 3.49
C VAL A 431 -3.68 14.42 2.53
N TRP A 432 -3.63 15.74 2.36
CA TRP A 432 -4.54 16.42 1.44
C TRP A 432 -4.22 16.17 -0.03
N THR A 433 -2.95 15.92 -0.36
CA THR A 433 -2.56 15.48 -1.71
C THR A 433 -3.11 14.08 -1.98
N MET A 434 -3.01 13.16 -1.01
CA MET A 434 -3.66 11.85 -1.10
C MET A 434 -5.19 11.99 -1.25
N PHE A 435 -5.83 12.85 -0.45
CA PHE A 435 -7.27 13.10 -0.56
C PHE A 435 -7.64 13.66 -1.94
N ARG A 436 -6.87 14.62 -2.46
CA ARG A 436 -7.12 15.20 -3.78
C ARG A 436 -7.02 14.15 -4.88
N PHE A 437 -6.00 13.29 -4.86
CA PHE A 437 -5.86 12.24 -5.87
C PHE A 437 -6.98 11.20 -5.77
N PHE A 438 -7.36 10.78 -4.57
CA PHE A 438 -8.51 9.89 -4.38
C PHE A 438 -9.80 10.51 -4.92
N LEU A 439 -10.05 11.79 -4.62
CA LEU A 439 -11.23 12.49 -5.12
C LEU A 439 -11.21 12.62 -6.65
N GLN A 440 -10.06 12.93 -7.26
CA GLN A 440 -9.90 13.00 -8.71
C GLN A 440 -10.16 11.66 -9.39
N ASP A 441 -9.64 10.56 -8.84
CA ASP A 441 -9.91 9.19 -9.32
C ASP A 441 -11.38 8.79 -9.15
N THR A 442 -12.02 9.25 -8.08
CA THR A 442 -13.45 9.02 -7.85
C THR A 442 -14.31 9.79 -8.85
N ILE A 443 -13.98 11.06 -9.09
CA ILE A 443 -14.66 11.90 -10.09
C ILE A 443 -14.44 11.36 -11.51
N SER A 444 -13.22 10.92 -11.86
CA SER A 444 -12.92 10.44 -13.22
C SER A 444 -13.69 9.17 -13.60
N ARG A 445 -14.03 8.34 -12.61
CA ARG A 445 -14.85 7.13 -12.77
C ARG A 445 -16.36 7.42 -12.72
N ASN A 446 -16.77 8.61 -12.26
CA ASN A 446 -18.16 9.00 -12.21
C ASN A 446 -18.65 9.54 -13.57
N ILE A 447 -19.37 8.69 -14.30
CA ILE A 447 -19.98 9.04 -15.60
C ILE A 447 -21.41 9.60 -15.48
N ILE A 448 -21.97 9.67 -14.27
CA ILE A 448 -23.37 10.05 -14.02
C ILE A 448 -23.50 11.54 -13.70
N SER A 449 -22.54 12.09 -12.94
CA SER A 449 -22.63 13.45 -12.42
C SER A 449 -21.56 14.36 -13.03
N THR A 450 -21.94 15.60 -13.31
CA THR A 450 -20.97 16.69 -13.53
C THR A 450 -20.55 17.26 -12.18
N THR A 451 -19.23 17.36 -11.97
CA THR A 451 -18.66 17.86 -10.71
C THR A 451 -18.11 19.27 -10.89
N TYR A 452 -18.41 20.15 -9.94
CA TYR A 452 -17.96 21.53 -9.87
C TYR A 452 -17.25 21.77 -8.53
N ASN A 453 -16.25 22.64 -8.51
CA ASN A 453 -15.59 23.15 -7.31
C ASN A 453 -15.53 24.67 -7.38
#